data_AF-A0AAU6EQ86-F1
#
_entry.id   AF-A0AAU6EQ86-F1
#
_cell.length_a   1.000
_cell.length_b   1.000
_cell.length_c   1.000
_cell.angle_alpha   90.00
_cell.angle_beta   90.00
_cell.angle_gamma   90.00
#
_symmetry.space_group_name_H-M   'P 1'
#
loop_
_entity.id
_entity.type
_entity.pdbx_description
1 polymer ?
#
loop_
_entity_poly.entity_id
_entity_poly.type
_entity_poly.pdbx_seq_one_letter_code
_entity_poly.pdbx_strand_id
1 'polypeptide(L)'
;MAGTAQPRTADHRPYFFLSYAHTPKHGAGGPDPDMWVERLFRDLCGHVMAMTDLPAGAPAGFMDREIRSGEGWSERLGDVLANCRVFVPLFSPRYFASEMCGKEWYAFAQRAIQHQARSNRPTEAIVPALWVPVPPHQLPGPAERLQFNHGDFGERYVTDGLYGLIKLKIFNEQYEHAVYELAKRIVSVADDAAVRPGRPVDYRIAPSAFGPPSAGPRPMQLTVAAPTRHELPEGRVADYYGDSPLDWNPYHPIAVRPLVSMAEDLVRALNYQASTVSFDEQVLHLDGKQPPSHPEVLIVDRWALHDEDRRNRLAAFDAEHRPWVSVIVPWNRDDHQSRAAENDLAAKLEDTMPAKLREGRATSRAAAKGVPSMEAFGAVLPQVIEAAAQQYLKHAAVYPPAPPPGGGGHSERPRLEGPMAGGYGTTHYSPGMRDFAPDTEDTDDSQS
;
A
#
# COMPACT_ATOMS: atom_id res chain seq x y z
N MET A 1 20.26 -35.63 28.87
CA MET A 1 20.41 -35.30 27.43
C MET A 1 20.32 -33.80 27.29
N ALA A 2 21.48 -33.14 27.09
CA ALA A 2 21.56 -31.71 26.91
C ALA A 2 21.21 -31.39 25.45
N GLY A 3 20.21 -30.54 25.24
CA GLY A 3 19.84 -30.04 23.93
C GLY A 3 20.95 -29.15 23.39
N THR A 4 21.55 -29.55 22.27
CA THR A 4 22.45 -28.73 21.48
C THR A 4 21.70 -27.51 20.96
N ALA A 5 21.90 -26.36 21.61
CA ALA A 5 21.54 -25.07 21.04
C ALA A 5 22.40 -24.85 19.79
N GLN A 6 21.75 -24.85 18.64
CA GLN A 6 22.40 -24.58 17.36
C GLN A 6 22.88 -23.12 17.35
N PRO A 7 24.16 -22.84 17.01
CA PRO A 7 24.66 -21.46 17.01
C PRO A 7 23.83 -20.62 16.02
N ARG A 8 23.27 -19.50 16.50
CA ARG A 8 22.64 -18.50 15.63
C ARG A 8 23.72 -18.02 14.66
N THR A 9 23.60 -18.37 13.39
CA THR A 9 24.43 -17.76 12.34
C THR A 9 24.27 -16.25 12.45
N ALA A 10 25.37 -15.51 12.60
CA ALA A 10 25.33 -14.05 12.71
C ALA A 10 24.57 -13.48 11.50
N ASP A 11 23.45 -12.85 11.78
CA ASP A 11 22.55 -12.30 10.77
C ASP A 11 23.06 -10.92 10.38
N HIS A 12 23.91 -10.87 9.35
CA HIS A 12 24.55 -9.64 8.87
C HIS A 12 23.62 -8.74 8.03
N ARG A 13 22.30 -9.01 8.00
CA ARG A 13 21.34 -8.14 7.31
C ARG A 13 21.32 -6.76 7.99
N PRO A 14 21.24 -5.67 7.21
CA PRO A 14 21.15 -4.33 7.79
C PRO A 14 19.90 -4.22 8.66
N TYR A 15 20.04 -3.62 9.84
CA TYR A 15 18.92 -3.42 10.75
C TYR A 15 17.85 -2.53 10.12
N PHE A 16 18.26 -1.52 9.36
CA PHE A 16 17.31 -0.62 8.72
C PHE A 16 17.69 -0.18 7.31
N PHE A 17 16.67 0.15 6.54
CA PHE A 17 16.76 0.95 5.32
C PHE A 17 16.19 2.34 5.59
N LEU A 18 16.99 3.40 5.40
CA LEU A 18 16.54 4.78 5.52
C LEU A 18 16.09 5.29 4.15
N SER A 19 14.77 5.38 3.98
CA SER A 19 14.15 5.94 2.78
C SER A 19 13.93 7.44 2.94
N TYR A 20 14.43 8.25 2.02
CA TYR A 20 14.28 9.70 2.06
C TYR A 20 14.19 10.30 0.66
N ALA A 21 13.54 11.46 0.55
CA ALA A 21 13.50 12.19 -0.72
C ALA A 21 14.71 13.11 -0.88
N HIS A 22 15.48 12.87 -1.94
CA HIS A 22 16.61 13.71 -2.33
C HIS A 22 16.20 15.17 -2.56
N THR A 23 17.03 16.08 -2.06
CA THR A 23 16.86 17.51 -2.31
C THR A 23 17.55 17.91 -3.62
N PRO A 24 16.85 18.58 -4.55
CA PRO A 24 17.49 19.08 -5.78
C PRO A 24 18.65 20.02 -5.47
N LYS A 25 19.77 19.85 -6.19
CA LYS A 25 20.93 20.76 -6.08
C LYS A 25 20.54 22.15 -6.58
N HIS A 26 20.81 23.16 -5.77
CA HIS A 26 20.65 24.57 -6.17
C HIS A 26 22.00 25.05 -6.74
N GLY A 27 22.23 24.78 -8.03
CA GLY A 27 23.46 25.18 -8.74
C GLY A 27 24.65 24.20 -8.59
N ALA A 28 25.70 24.43 -9.38
CA ALA A 28 26.82 23.49 -9.56
C ALA A 28 27.90 23.51 -8.44
N GLY A 29 27.78 24.40 -7.44
CA GLY A 29 28.83 24.61 -6.42
C GLY A 29 28.35 24.77 -4.98
N GLY A 30 27.07 24.54 -4.70
CA GLY A 30 26.53 24.55 -3.33
C GLY A 30 26.93 23.30 -2.54
N PRO A 31 26.92 23.36 -1.19
CA PRO A 31 27.17 22.19 -0.38
C PRO A 31 26.04 21.16 -0.59
N ASP A 32 26.33 19.89 -0.34
CA ASP A 32 25.39 18.80 -0.62
C ASP A 32 24.05 19.06 0.11
N PRO A 33 22.93 19.18 -0.61
CA PRO A 33 21.67 19.56 0.01
C PRO A 33 21.12 18.47 0.95
N ASP A 34 21.64 17.24 0.88
CA ASP A 34 21.26 16.13 1.75
C ASP A 34 22.27 15.89 2.91
N MET A 35 23.25 16.78 3.13
CA MET A 35 24.30 16.57 4.17
C MET A 35 23.74 16.28 5.57
N TRP A 36 22.58 16.86 5.90
CA TRP A 36 21.95 16.68 7.21
C TRP A 36 21.31 15.29 7.34
N VAL A 37 20.81 14.73 6.23
CA VAL A 37 20.32 13.34 6.21
C VAL A 37 21.50 12.38 6.37
N GLU A 38 22.66 12.69 5.78
CA GLU A 38 23.88 11.88 5.97
C GLU A 38 24.36 11.89 7.43
N ARG A 39 24.29 13.05 8.09
CA ARG A 39 24.61 13.15 9.53
C ARG A 39 23.64 12.28 10.34
N LEU A 40 22.33 12.43 10.13
CA LEU A 40 21.32 11.59 10.77
C LEU A 40 21.59 10.09 10.57
N PHE A 41 21.86 9.67 9.33
CA PHE A 41 22.14 8.27 9.01
C PHE A 41 23.35 7.73 9.77
N ARG A 42 24.43 8.52 9.84
CA ARG A 42 25.65 8.15 10.56
C ARG A 42 25.41 8.03 12.06
N ASP A 43 24.69 8.98 12.64
CA ASP A 43 24.38 9.02 14.07
C ASP A 43 23.49 7.80 14.44
N LEU A 44 22.47 7.50 13.62
CA LEU A 44 21.66 6.29 13.75
C LEU A 44 22.49 5.00 13.67
N CYS A 45 23.38 4.88 12.68
CA CYS A 45 24.27 3.73 12.58
C CYS A 45 25.15 3.58 13.83
N GLY A 46 25.67 4.69 14.36
CA GLY A 46 26.47 4.70 15.59
C GLY A 46 25.71 4.15 16.79
N HIS A 47 24.47 4.59 17.01
CA HIS A 47 23.62 4.08 18.09
C HIS A 47 23.24 2.61 17.90
N VAL A 48 22.84 2.20 16.68
CA VAL A 48 22.49 0.80 16.40
C VAL A 48 23.70 -0.11 16.63
N MET A 49 24.90 0.27 16.17
CA MET A 49 26.13 -0.48 16.44
C MET A 49 26.43 -0.59 17.94
N ALA A 50 26.16 0.45 18.72
CA ALA A 50 26.38 0.44 20.16
C ALA A 50 25.35 -0.42 20.93
N MET A 51 24.16 -0.64 20.36
CA MET A 51 23.05 -1.39 20.98
C MET A 51 22.98 -2.86 20.56
N THR A 52 23.78 -3.29 19.58
CA THR A 52 23.67 -4.61 18.94
C THR A 52 24.99 -5.37 18.98
N ASP A 53 24.97 -6.65 18.60
CA ASP A 53 26.13 -7.53 18.49
C ASP A 53 26.74 -7.57 17.08
N LEU A 54 26.41 -6.59 16.22
CA LEU A 54 26.93 -6.50 14.87
C LEU A 54 28.48 -6.42 14.88
N PRO A 55 29.17 -7.25 14.08
CA PRO A 55 30.62 -7.22 14.03
C PRO A 55 31.10 -5.91 13.37
N ALA A 56 32.31 -5.49 13.73
CA ALA A 56 32.95 -4.34 13.10
C ALA A 56 33.00 -4.51 11.57
N GLY A 57 32.52 -3.51 10.84
CA GLY A 57 32.43 -3.53 9.38
C GLY A 57 31.11 -4.07 8.80
N ALA A 58 30.20 -4.61 9.62
CA ALA A 58 28.84 -4.91 9.17
C ALA A 58 28.03 -3.61 8.98
N PRO A 59 27.18 -3.52 7.94
CA PRO A 59 26.35 -2.35 7.74
C PRO A 59 25.18 -2.33 8.73
N ALA A 60 25.18 -1.40 9.69
CA ALA A 60 24.05 -1.22 10.61
C ALA A 60 22.77 -0.77 9.89
N GLY A 61 22.91 0.03 8.84
CA GLY A 61 21.81 0.47 7.99
C GLY A 61 22.24 0.72 6.56
N PHE A 62 21.28 1.08 5.71
CA PHE A 62 21.49 1.41 4.30
C PHE A 62 20.71 2.67 3.90
N MET A 63 21.27 3.50 3.00
CA MET A 63 20.58 4.60 2.30
C MET A 63 21.04 4.73 0.84
N ASP A 64 20.16 5.18 -0.06
CA ASP A 64 20.35 5.17 -1.54
C ASP A 64 21.45 6.14 -2.08
N ARG A 65 22.26 6.75 -1.21
CA ARG A 65 23.46 7.48 -1.67
C ARG A 65 24.56 6.57 -2.17
N GLU A 66 24.60 5.32 -1.71
CA GLU A 66 25.65 4.35 -2.06
C GLU A 66 25.59 3.86 -3.51
N ILE A 67 24.46 4.08 -4.21
CA ILE A 67 24.20 3.51 -5.54
C ILE A 67 24.40 4.55 -6.67
N ARG A 68 24.96 5.72 -6.35
CA ARG A 68 25.29 6.75 -7.35
C ARG A 68 26.40 6.23 -8.26
N SER A 69 26.00 5.76 -9.45
CA SER A 69 26.76 5.44 -10.67
C SER A 69 26.88 3.94 -11.02
N GLY A 70 25.98 3.43 -11.87
CA GLY A 70 26.20 2.17 -12.62
C GLY A 70 24.97 1.42 -13.11
N GLU A 71 25.19 0.46 -14.01
CA GLU A 71 24.30 -0.69 -14.23
C GLU A 71 24.17 -1.49 -12.92
N GLY A 72 22.98 -2.03 -12.60
CA GLY A 72 22.78 -2.84 -11.39
C GLY A 72 22.12 -2.13 -10.19
N TRP A 73 21.75 -0.85 -10.33
CA TRP A 73 21.20 -0.04 -9.23
C TRP A 73 19.88 -0.60 -8.69
N SER A 74 18.98 -0.98 -9.61
CA SER A 74 17.65 -1.52 -9.31
C SER A 74 17.76 -2.84 -8.57
N GLU A 75 18.70 -3.68 -9.01
CA GLU A 75 18.99 -4.99 -8.45
C GLU A 75 19.53 -4.87 -7.03
N ARG A 76 20.49 -3.96 -6.77
CA ARG A 76 21.03 -3.71 -5.42
C ARG A 76 19.97 -3.14 -4.49
N LEU A 77 19.19 -2.15 -4.93
CA LEU A 77 18.13 -1.57 -4.10
C LEU A 77 17.06 -2.62 -3.75
N GLY A 78 16.64 -3.39 -4.76
CA GLY A 78 15.69 -4.49 -4.59
C GLY A 78 16.20 -5.55 -3.62
N ASP A 79 17.49 -5.89 -3.66
CA ASP A 79 18.11 -6.83 -2.73
C ASP A 79 18.14 -6.29 -1.29
N VAL A 80 18.53 -5.03 -1.09
CA VAL A 80 18.53 -4.44 0.26
C VAL A 80 17.11 -4.37 0.84
N LEU A 81 16.12 -3.92 0.06
CA LEU A 81 14.72 -3.87 0.49
C LEU A 81 14.12 -5.26 0.75
N ALA A 82 14.62 -6.29 0.06
CA ALA A 82 14.26 -7.67 0.32
C ALA A 82 14.85 -8.19 1.65
N ASN A 83 15.98 -7.66 2.10
CA ASN A 83 16.73 -8.22 3.22
C ASN A 83 16.71 -7.37 4.51
N CYS A 84 16.54 -6.05 4.43
CA CYS A 84 16.58 -5.16 5.61
C CYS A 84 15.52 -5.57 6.65
N ARG A 85 15.78 -5.35 7.94
CA ARG A 85 14.84 -5.76 8.99
C ARG A 85 13.73 -4.73 9.20
N VAL A 86 14.10 -3.44 9.17
CA VAL A 86 13.21 -2.31 9.40
C VAL A 86 13.26 -1.33 8.24
N PHE A 87 12.11 -0.78 7.87
CA PHE A 87 12.03 0.32 6.92
C PHE A 87 11.78 1.63 7.67
N VAL A 88 12.65 2.61 7.46
CA VAL A 88 12.63 3.91 8.15
C VAL A 88 12.32 4.99 7.11
N PRO A 89 11.04 5.32 6.89
CA PRO A 89 10.66 6.41 5.99
C PRO A 89 10.85 7.76 6.67
N LEU A 90 11.57 8.66 6.01
CA LEU A 90 11.90 9.98 6.50
C LEU A 90 10.86 11.01 6.03
N PHE A 91 9.78 11.15 6.81
CA PHE A 91 8.58 11.91 6.49
C PHE A 91 8.87 13.39 6.24
N SER A 92 8.46 13.85 5.06
CA SER A 92 8.41 15.25 4.66
C SER A 92 7.42 15.41 3.52
N PRO A 93 6.95 16.63 3.19
CA PRO A 93 6.09 16.82 2.03
C PRO A 93 6.71 16.31 0.72
N ARG A 94 8.03 16.45 0.56
CA ARG A 94 8.76 15.94 -0.62
C ARG A 94 8.84 14.41 -0.63
N TYR A 95 8.95 13.78 0.54
CA TYR A 95 8.95 12.32 0.66
C TYR A 95 7.69 11.70 0.06
N PHE A 96 6.52 12.22 0.42
CA PHE A 96 5.24 11.71 -0.10
C PHE A 96 4.95 12.13 -1.55
N ALA A 97 5.61 13.17 -2.06
CA ALA A 97 5.56 13.53 -3.48
C ALA A 97 6.53 12.71 -4.37
N SER A 98 7.45 11.96 -3.77
CA SER A 98 8.45 11.17 -4.49
C SER A 98 7.89 9.81 -4.89
N GLU A 99 7.76 9.58 -6.21
CA GLU A 99 7.39 8.27 -6.76
C GLU A 99 8.38 7.18 -6.30
N MET A 100 9.66 7.54 -6.21
CA MET A 100 10.72 6.63 -5.79
C MET A 100 10.50 6.15 -4.34
N CYS A 101 10.31 7.08 -3.42
CA CYS A 101 10.04 6.73 -2.01
C CYS A 101 8.77 5.87 -1.87
N GLY A 102 7.76 6.11 -2.71
CA GLY A 102 6.57 5.27 -2.77
C GLY A 102 6.86 3.85 -3.28
N LYS A 103 7.77 3.66 -4.24
CA LYS A 103 8.20 2.34 -4.71
C LYS A 103 9.00 1.58 -3.67
N GLU A 104 9.91 2.26 -2.96
CA GLU A 104 10.69 1.67 -1.86
C GLU A 104 9.77 1.19 -0.73
N TRP A 105 8.81 2.04 -0.34
CA TRP A 105 7.78 1.69 0.63
C TRP A 105 7.02 0.45 0.20
N TYR A 106 6.52 0.45 -1.04
CA TYR A 106 5.74 -0.65 -1.57
C TYR A 106 6.54 -1.96 -1.55
N ALA A 107 7.77 -1.94 -2.06
CA ALA A 107 8.65 -3.10 -2.11
C ALA A 107 8.90 -3.71 -0.73
N PHE A 108 9.06 -2.88 0.32
CA PHE A 108 9.19 -3.38 1.69
C PHE A 108 7.85 -3.89 2.25
N ALA A 109 6.76 -3.12 2.09
CA ALA A 109 5.45 -3.44 2.66
C ALA A 109 4.89 -4.80 2.19
N GLN A 110 5.24 -5.23 0.97
CA GLN A 110 4.91 -6.57 0.45
C GLN A 110 5.34 -7.70 1.39
N ARG A 111 6.49 -7.55 2.06
CA ARG A 111 7.03 -8.58 2.96
C ARG A 111 6.17 -8.75 4.19
N ALA A 112 5.68 -7.65 4.77
CA ALA A 112 4.78 -7.68 5.92
C ALA A 112 3.43 -8.31 5.56
N ILE A 113 2.89 -7.98 4.38
CA ILE A 113 1.62 -8.55 3.88
C ILE A 113 1.75 -10.06 3.67
N GLN A 114 2.82 -10.52 3.03
CA GLN A 114 3.09 -11.95 2.83
C GLN A 114 3.33 -12.69 4.15
N HIS A 115 4.01 -12.05 5.11
CA HIS A 115 4.18 -12.63 6.45
C HIS A 115 2.84 -12.81 7.15
N GLN A 116 1.97 -11.81 7.10
CA GLN A 116 0.63 -11.88 7.70
C GLN A 116 -0.24 -12.92 7.01
N ALA A 117 -0.19 -13.05 5.69
CA ALA A 117 -0.92 -14.08 4.96
C ALA A 117 -0.51 -15.51 5.38
N ARG A 118 0.76 -15.74 5.74
CA ARG A 118 1.29 -17.05 6.18
C ARG A 118 1.11 -17.33 7.67
N SER A 119 1.11 -16.31 8.52
CA SER A 119 1.13 -16.48 9.98
C SER A 119 -0.15 -16.04 10.68
N ASN A 120 -1.05 -15.34 9.97
CA ASN A 120 -2.17 -14.59 10.53
C ASN A 120 -1.76 -13.59 11.63
N ARG A 121 -0.49 -13.14 11.64
CA ARG A 121 0.02 -12.15 12.59
C ARG A 121 0.47 -10.91 11.83
N PRO A 122 -0.06 -9.72 12.16
CA PRO A 122 0.46 -8.49 11.59
C PRO A 122 1.91 -8.29 12.01
N THR A 123 2.66 -7.52 11.23
CA THR A 123 4.06 -7.23 11.52
C THR A 123 4.35 -5.77 11.24
N GLU A 124 4.63 -5.04 12.31
CA GLU A 124 4.99 -3.62 12.26
C GLU A 124 6.50 -3.50 12.10
N ALA A 125 6.98 -3.44 10.86
CA ALA A 125 8.40 -3.29 10.56
C ALA A 125 8.74 -1.95 9.88
N ILE A 126 7.81 -0.99 9.93
CA ILE A 126 7.99 0.36 9.43
C ILE A 126 8.06 1.30 10.63
N VAL A 127 9.18 2.02 10.78
CA VAL A 127 9.42 3.00 11.85
C VAL A 127 9.50 4.39 11.23
N PRO A 128 8.40 5.16 11.17
CA PRO A 128 8.41 6.48 10.56
C PRO A 128 9.21 7.50 11.38
N ALA A 129 10.04 8.28 10.70
CA ALA A 129 10.81 9.37 11.29
C ALA A 129 10.37 10.71 10.68
N LEU A 130 9.99 11.69 11.51
CA LEU A 130 9.59 13.03 11.08
C LEU A 130 10.84 13.85 10.76
N TRP A 131 11.09 14.07 9.48
CA TRP A 131 12.13 15.02 9.04
C TRP A 131 11.63 16.45 9.14
N VAL A 132 10.46 16.67 8.55
CA VAL A 132 9.69 17.91 8.64
C VAL A 132 8.26 17.49 8.95
N PRO A 133 7.58 18.12 9.92
CA PRO A 133 6.20 17.80 10.24
C PRO A 133 5.31 17.83 8.99
N VAL A 134 4.51 16.77 8.81
CA VAL A 134 3.58 16.64 7.69
C VAL A 134 2.15 16.65 8.24
N PRO A 135 1.31 17.60 7.81
CA PRO A 135 -0.09 17.62 8.21
C PRO A 135 -0.82 16.32 7.80
N PRO A 136 -1.78 15.82 8.60
CA PRO A 136 -2.48 14.56 8.30
C PRO A 136 -3.08 14.49 6.89
N HIS A 137 -3.68 15.59 6.40
CA HIS A 137 -4.28 15.66 5.07
C HIS A 137 -3.29 15.53 3.89
N GLN A 138 -1.98 15.56 4.15
CA GLN A 138 -0.93 15.35 3.15
C GLN A 138 -0.34 13.94 3.20
N LEU A 139 -0.74 13.13 4.18
CA LEU A 139 -0.29 11.76 4.30
C LEU A 139 -1.06 10.89 3.30
N PRO A 140 -0.37 10.05 2.51
CA PRO A 140 -1.05 9.03 1.73
C PRO A 140 -1.60 7.94 2.64
N GLY A 141 -2.65 7.24 2.21
CA GLY A 141 -3.34 6.23 3.02
C GLY A 141 -2.42 5.17 3.68
N PRO A 142 -1.37 4.65 3.01
CA PRO A 142 -0.42 3.73 3.66
C PRO A 142 0.32 4.34 4.86
N ALA A 143 0.63 5.64 4.83
CA ALA A 143 1.28 6.34 5.93
C ALA A 143 0.28 6.67 7.04
N GLU A 144 -0.95 7.09 6.71
CA GLU A 144 -2.01 7.37 7.69
C GLU A 144 -2.37 6.17 8.55
N ARG A 145 -2.28 4.96 8.00
CA ARG A 145 -2.62 3.72 8.71
C ARG A 145 -1.54 3.24 9.69
N LEU A 146 -0.34 3.83 9.66
CA LEU A 146 0.69 3.50 10.63
C LEU A 146 0.27 3.99 12.02
N GLN A 147 0.20 3.05 12.97
CA GLN A 147 0.01 3.38 14.37
C GLN A 147 1.38 3.69 14.98
N PHE A 148 1.78 4.97 14.97
CA PHE A 148 3.07 5.38 15.51
C PHE A 148 2.98 6.62 16.39
N ASN A 149 3.43 6.50 17.64
CA ASN A 149 3.47 7.61 18.57
C ASN A 149 4.80 8.37 18.44
N HIS A 150 4.77 9.52 17.78
CA HIS A 150 5.93 10.40 17.67
C HIS A 150 6.29 11.13 18.97
N GLY A 151 5.38 11.17 19.96
CA GLY A 151 5.60 11.84 21.24
C GLY A 151 6.75 11.25 22.05
N ASP A 152 7.02 9.95 21.88
CA ASP A 152 8.09 9.23 22.60
C ASP A 152 9.49 9.78 22.26
N PHE A 153 9.64 10.51 21.16
CA PHE A 153 10.93 11.07 20.73
C PHE A 153 11.14 12.54 21.17
N GLY A 154 10.14 13.12 21.85
CA GLY A 154 10.19 14.45 22.46
C GLY A 154 9.32 15.50 21.76
N GLU A 155 8.84 16.49 22.52
CA GLU A 155 7.91 17.52 22.03
C GLU A 155 8.47 18.36 20.89
N ARG A 156 9.76 18.71 20.96
CA ARG A 156 10.43 19.50 19.92
C ARG A 156 10.58 18.71 18.62
N TYR A 157 10.79 17.39 18.71
CA TYR A 157 10.80 16.52 17.54
C TYR A 157 9.46 16.52 16.81
N VAL A 158 8.35 16.44 17.55
CA VAL A 158 6.99 16.51 16.96
C VAL A 158 6.74 17.87 16.30
N THR A 159 7.18 18.96 16.94
CA THR A 159 6.90 20.33 16.50
C THR A 159 7.77 20.78 15.33
N ASP A 160 9.05 20.44 15.33
CA ASP A 160 10.03 20.95 14.36
C ASP A 160 10.54 19.89 13.37
N GLY A 161 10.37 18.61 13.68
CA GLY A 161 11.01 17.51 12.98
C GLY A 161 12.54 17.48 13.17
N LEU A 162 13.17 16.39 12.75
CA LEU A 162 14.62 16.19 12.83
C LEU A 162 15.41 17.26 12.07
N TYR A 163 14.87 17.81 10.97
CA TYR A 163 15.54 18.87 10.21
C TYR A 163 15.70 20.15 11.04
N GLY A 164 14.68 20.55 11.80
CA GLY A 164 14.76 21.71 12.68
C GLY A 164 15.79 21.49 13.80
N LEU A 165 15.75 20.30 14.42
CA LEU A 165 16.65 19.93 15.50
C LEU A 165 18.11 19.87 15.07
N ILE A 166 18.41 19.20 13.95
CA ILE A 166 19.79 18.98 13.49
C ILE A 166 20.47 20.25 12.99
N LYS A 167 19.68 21.20 12.46
CA LYS A 167 20.18 22.43 11.85
C LYS A 167 20.43 23.53 12.88
N LEU A 168 19.62 23.58 13.94
CA LEU A 168 19.69 24.62 14.95
C LEU A 168 20.52 24.14 16.14
N LYS A 169 21.71 24.71 16.33
CA LYS A 169 22.64 24.31 17.41
C LYS A 169 22.02 24.36 18.81
N ILE A 170 21.06 25.26 19.03
CA ILE A 170 20.34 25.38 20.31
C ILE A 170 19.53 24.12 20.65
N PHE A 171 19.22 23.27 19.66
CA PHE A 171 18.45 22.06 19.84
C PHE A 171 19.30 20.77 19.79
N ASN A 172 20.60 20.88 20.05
CA ASN A 172 21.50 19.73 19.96
C ASN A 172 21.11 18.61 20.93
N GLU A 173 20.77 18.93 22.18
CA GLU A 173 20.35 17.91 23.17
C GLU A 173 19.06 17.19 22.73
N GLN A 174 18.10 17.93 22.18
CA GLN A 174 16.85 17.38 21.68
C GLN A 174 17.07 16.54 20.43
N TYR A 175 18.00 16.92 19.56
CA TYR A 175 18.42 16.12 18.42
C TYR A 175 19.01 14.77 18.87
N GLU A 176 20.02 14.79 19.75
CA GLU A 176 20.69 13.56 20.23
C GLU A 176 19.68 12.63 20.92
N HIS A 177 18.78 13.18 21.76
CA HIS A 177 17.72 12.40 22.40
C HIS A 177 16.77 11.75 21.37
N ALA A 178 16.27 12.52 20.41
CA ALA A 178 15.34 12.00 19.39
C ALA A 178 15.98 10.91 18.52
N VAL A 179 17.25 11.08 18.13
CA VAL A 179 17.98 10.08 17.34
C VAL A 179 18.26 8.81 18.14
N TYR A 180 18.61 8.95 19.42
CA TYR A 180 18.81 7.81 20.33
C TYR A 180 17.52 6.99 20.50
N GLU A 181 16.37 7.64 20.74
CA GLU A 181 15.09 6.95 20.88
C GLU A 181 14.61 6.32 19.56
N LEU A 182 14.86 6.98 18.43
CA LEU A 182 14.62 6.39 17.11
C LEU A 182 15.48 5.13 16.89
N ALA A 183 16.76 5.16 17.23
CA ALA A 183 17.65 4.00 17.13
C ALA A 183 17.18 2.84 18.03
N LYS A 184 16.79 3.13 19.28
CA LYS A 184 16.20 2.12 20.19
C LYS A 184 14.96 1.48 19.58
N ARG A 185 14.07 2.28 19.00
CA ARG A 185 12.86 1.76 18.35
C ARG A 185 13.18 0.89 17.15
N ILE A 186 14.16 1.28 16.33
CA ILE A 186 14.64 0.46 15.20
C ILE A 186 15.15 -0.91 15.69
N VAL A 187 15.98 -0.94 16.73
CA VAL A 187 16.54 -2.20 17.27
C VAL A 187 15.42 -3.08 17.84
N SER A 188 14.55 -2.54 18.68
CA SER A 188 13.40 -3.28 19.24
C SER A 188 12.52 -3.86 18.14
N VAL A 189 12.15 -3.05 17.12
CA VAL A 189 11.33 -3.53 16.01
C VAL A 189 12.06 -4.58 15.17
N ALA A 190 13.36 -4.43 14.93
CA ALA A 190 14.14 -5.40 14.19
C ALA A 190 14.18 -6.78 14.87
N ASP A 191 14.20 -6.80 16.20
CA ASP A 191 14.26 -8.02 17.00
C ASP A 191 12.87 -8.66 17.18
N ASP A 192 11.82 -7.85 17.35
CA ASP A 192 10.44 -8.32 17.60
C ASP A 192 9.71 -8.72 16.32
N ALA A 193 9.82 -7.93 15.25
CA ALA A 193 9.00 -8.09 14.04
C ALA A 193 9.38 -9.34 13.23
N ALA A 194 10.64 -9.78 13.30
CA ALA A 194 11.18 -10.96 12.61
C ALA A 194 10.72 -11.11 11.13
N VAL A 195 10.58 -9.99 10.39
CA VAL A 195 10.17 -10.02 8.98
C VAL A 195 11.19 -10.84 8.18
N ARG A 196 10.70 -11.92 7.59
CA ARG A 196 11.54 -12.79 6.77
C ARG A 196 12.10 -12.02 5.56
N PRO A 197 13.29 -12.38 5.08
CA PRO A 197 13.75 -11.92 3.78
C PRO A 197 12.69 -12.18 2.71
N GLY A 198 12.46 -11.18 1.87
CA GLY A 198 11.59 -11.27 0.71
C GLY A 198 12.35 -11.67 -0.56
N ARG A 199 11.64 -11.66 -1.68
CA ARG A 199 12.26 -11.72 -3.00
C ARG A 199 12.62 -10.30 -3.44
N PRO A 200 13.80 -10.06 -4.04
CA PRO A 200 14.13 -8.77 -4.64
C PRO A 200 13.05 -8.35 -5.64
N VAL A 201 12.58 -7.12 -5.51
CA VAL A 201 11.61 -6.51 -6.43
C VAL A 201 12.39 -5.77 -7.51
N ASP A 202 12.01 -5.94 -8.78
CA ASP A 202 12.53 -5.08 -9.85
C ASP A 202 11.89 -3.71 -9.74
N TYR A 203 12.70 -2.77 -9.27
CA TYR A 203 12.26 -1.44 -8.92
C TYR A 203 11.76 -0.62 -10.13
N ARG A 204 12.20 -0.96 -11.35
CA ARG A 204 11.76 -0.28 -12.58
C ARG A 204 10.27 -0.46 -12.86
N ILE A 205 9.71 -1.58 -12.42
CA ILE A 205 8.31 -1.97 -12.64
C ILE A 205 7.48 -1.98 -11.35
N ALA A 206 8.10 -1.70 -10.21
CA ALA A 206 7.40 -1.60 -8.94
C ALA A 206 6.42 -0.41 -8.96
N PRO A 207 5.20 -0.58 -8.44
CA PRO A 207 4.25 0.52 -8.30
C PRO A 207 4.65 1.44 -7.13
N SER A 208 4.18 2.68 -7.16
CA SER A 208 4.33 3.60 -6.02
C SER A 208 3.18 3.44 -5.02
N ALA A 209 3.52 3.32 -3.73
CA ALA A 209 2.54 3.28 -2.64
C ALA A 209 1.77 4.60 -2.42
N PHE A 210 2.27 5.75 -2.89
CA PHE A 210 1.73 7.06 -2.48
C PHE A 210 0.61 7.59 -3.37
N GLY A 211 0.30 6.94 -4.50
CA GLY A 211 -0.70 7.43 -5.44
C GLY A 211 -0.39 8.84 -5.98
N PRO A 212 -1.30 9.46 -6.76
CA PRO A 212 -1.14 10.83 -7.21
C PRO A 212 -1.16 11.80 -6.00
N PRO A 213 -0.28 12.81 -5.95
CA PRO A 213 -0.31 13.83 -4.90
C PRO A 213 -1.71 14.49 -4.85
N SER A 214 -2.24 14.74 -3.65
CA SER A 214 -3.53 15.40 -3.38
C SER A 214 -4.83 14.63 -3.66
N ALA A 215 -4.77 13.35 -4.03
CA ALA A 215 -5.93 12.47 -4.07
C ALA A 215 -5.97 11.60 -2.80
N GLY A 216 -7.09 11.64 -2.06
CA GLY A 216 -7.35 10.67 -0.99
C GLY A 216 -7.41 9.22 -1.52
N PRO A 217 -7.60 8.22 -0.65
CA PRO A 217 -7.69 6.82 -1.07
C PRO A 217 -8.74 6.64 -2.17
N ARG A 218 -8.33 6.06 -3.30
CA ARG A 218 -9.22 5.85 -4.46
C ARG A 218 -10.05 4.58 -4.26
N PRO A 219 -11.36 4.57 -4.55
CA PRO A 219 -12.15 3.34 -4.44
C PRO A 219 -11.64 2.28 -5.43
N MET A 220 -11.63 1.02 -4.98
CA MET A 220 -11.35 -0.17 -5.79
C MET A 220 -12.20 -1.30 -5.25
N GLN A 221 -12.91 -1.98 -6.15
CA GLN A 221 -13.69 -3.15 -5.75
C GLN A 221 -12.97 -4.45 -6.11
N LEU A 222 -12.99 -5.38 -5.16
CA LEU A 222 -12.57 -6.76 -5.32
C LEU A 222 -13.81 -7.65 -5.30
N THR A 223 -14.02 -8.40 -6.36
CA THR A 223 -15.13 -9.36 -6.47
C THR A 223 -14.57 -10.76 -6.49
N VAL A 224 -15.12 -11.67 -5.67
CA VAL A 224 -14.68 -13.06 -5.62
C VAL A 224 -15.77 -13.98 -6.15
N ALA A 225 -15.44 -14.76 -7.18
CA ALA A 225 -16.29 -15.83 -7.71
C ALA A 225 -15.67 -17.18 -7.32
N ALA A 226 -16.13 -17.75 -6.20
CA ALA A 226 -15.67 -19.04 -5.69
C ALA A 226 -16.85 -19.82 -5.06
N PRO A 227 -16.84 -21.16 -5.07
CA PRO A 227 -17.79 -21.96 -4.29
C PRO A 227 -17.66 -21.70 -2.79
N THR A 228 -18.73 -21.98 -2.06
CA THR A 228 -18.64 -22.25 -0.61
C THR A 228 -18.29 -23.71 -0.35
N ARG A 229 -17.93 -24.07 0.89
CA ARG A 229 -17.68 -25.47 1.28
C ARG A 229 -18.88 -26.40 1.08
N HIS A 230 -20.10 -25.86 0.96
CA HIS A 230 -21.35 -26.61 0.80
C HIS A 230 -21.78 -26.77 -0.65
N GLU A 231 -21.14 -26.05 -1.58
CA GLU A 231 -21.46 -26.01 -3.02
C GLU A 231 -20.37 -26.67 -3.89
N LEU A 232 -19.47 -27.41 -3.26
CA LEU A 232 -18.36 -28.04 -3.96
C LEU A 232 -18.85 -29.22 -4.81
N PRO A 233 -18.25 -29.42 -6.00
CA PRO A 233 -18.55 -30.60 -6.81
C PRO A 233 -18.13 -31.89 -6.07
N GLU A 234 -18.78 -32.99 -6.44
CA GLU A 234 -18.54 -34.29 -5.79
C GLU A 234 -17.05 -34.66 -5.83
N GLY A 235 -16.51 -35.02 -4.65
CA GLY A 235 -15.12 -35.41 -4.48
C GLY A 235 -14.13 -34.26 -4.26
N ARG A 236 -14.50 -32.99 -4.41
CA ARG A 236 -13.61 -31.84 -4.12
C ARG A 236 -13.42 -31.67 -2.61
N VAL A 237 -12.16 -31.55 -2.17
CA VAL A 237 -11.81 -31.35 -0.76
C VAL A 237 -12.17 -29.93 -0.31
N ALA A 238 -12.75 -29.81 0.89
CA ALA A 238 -13.28 -28.56 1.43
C ALA A 238 -12.26 -27.65 2.13
N ASP A 239 -11.04 -28.12 2.41
CA ASP A 239 -10.01 -27.41 3.21
C ASP A 239 -9.60 -26.03 2.65
N TYR A 240 -9.88 -25.77 1.37
CA TYR A 240 -9.61 -24.50 0.68
C TYR A 240 -10.76 -23.49 0.78
N TYR A 241 -11.91 -23.88 1.33
CA TYR A 241 -13.18 -23.15 1.27
C TYR A 241 -13.79 -22.97 2.67
N GLY A 242 -14.53 -21.88 2.86
CA GLY A 242 -15.29 -21.61 4.08
C GLY A 242 -16.80 -21.53 3.84
N ASP A 243 -17.51 -20.88 4.75
CA ASP A 243 -18.96 -20.70 4.67
C ASP A 243 -19.35 -19.58 3.70
N SER A 244 -18.44 -18.65 3.41
CA SER A 244 -18.59 -17.60 2.40
C SER A 244 -17.62 -17.82 1.23
N PRO A 245 -17.97 -17.41 -0.01
CA PRO A 245 -17.00 -17.33 -1.11
C PRO A 245 -15.76 -16.48 -0.78
N LEU A 246 -15.90 -15.51 0.14
CA LEU A 246 -14.80 -14.66 0.60
C LEU A 246 -13.80 -15.40 1.50
N ASP A 247 -14.17 -16.55 2.06
CA ASP A 247 -13.28 -17.38 2.88
C ASP A 247 -12.34 -18.24 2.04
N TRP A 248 -12.52 -18.26 0.71
CA TRP A 248 -11.72 -19.07 -0.20
C TRP A 248 -10.23 -18.75 -0.12
N ASN A 249 -9.42 -19.80 0.03
CA ASN A 249 -7.97 -19.73 0.12
C ASN A 249 -7.32 -20.81 -0.78
N PRO A 250 -7.02 -20.49 -2.05
CA PRO A 250 -6.40 -21.43 -2.98
C PRO A 250 -4.96 -21.82 -2.62
N TYR A 251 -4.29 -21.05 -1.75
CA TYR A 251 -2.88 -21.27 -1.38
C TYR A 251 -2.73 -21.89 0.02
N HIS A 252 -3.81 -22.43 0.60
CA HIS A 252 -3.74 -23.28 1.78
C HIS A 252 -2.87 -24.54 1.52
N PRO A 253 -2.06 -25.03 2.48
CA PRO A 253 -1.86 -24.52 3.85
C PRO A 253 -0.74 -23.47 3.98
N ILE A 254 -0.08 -23.07 2.88
CA ILE A 254 1.02 -22.10 2.94
C ILE A 254 0.51 -20.74 3.40
N ALA A 255 -0.60 -20.29 2.82
CA ALA A 255 -1.37 -19.16 3.34
C ALA A 255 -2.43 -19.68 4.32
N VAL A 256 -2.61 -19.00 5.45
CA VAL A 256 -3.59 -19.34 6.49
C VAL A 256 -4.80 -18.39 6.49
N ARG A 257 -4.71 -17.28 5.76
CA ARG A 257 -5.80 -16.31 5.57
C ARG A 257 -6.46 -16.49 4.21
N PRO A 258 -7.75 -16.12 4.07
CA PRO A 258 -8.40 -16.04 2.76
C PRO A 258 -7.63 -15.16 1.78
N LEU A 259 -7.69 -15.52 0.49
CA LEU A 259 -6.95 -14.78 -0.54
C LEU A 259 -7.40 -13.32 -0.64
N VAL A 260 -8.71 -13.09 -0.51
CA VAL A 260 -9.28 -11.75 -0.62
C VAL A 260 -8.70 -10.80 0.44
N SER A 261 -8.41 -11.29 1.64
CA SER A 261 -7.81 -10.47 2.70
C SER A 261 -6.38 -10.02 2.34
N MET A 262 -5.59 -10.90 1.69
CA MET A 262 -4.29 -10.49 1.15
C MET A 262 -4.47 -9.48 0.01
N ALA A 263 -5.45 -9.68 -0.87
CA ALA A 263 -5.73 -8.74 -1.95
C ALA A 263 -6.13 -7.34 -1.43
N GLU A 264 -6.95 -7.27 -0.38
CA GLU A 264 -7.29 -6.00 0.28
C GLU A 264 -6.05 -5.29 0.84
N ASP A 265 -5.18 -6.03 1.53
CA ASP A 265 -3.95 -5.48 2.11
C ASP A 265 -3.05 -4.89 0.99
N LEU A 266 -2.96 -5.56 -0.15
CA LEU A 266 -2.23 -5.11 -1.34
C LEU A 266 -2.87 -3.88 -1.99
N VAL A 267 -4.19 -3.86 -2.15
CA VAL A 267 -4.95 -2.70 -2.67
C VAL A 267 -4.73 -1.48 -1.77
N ARG A 268 -4.85 -1.66 -0.45
CA ARG A 268 -4.61 -0.60 0.53
C ARG A 268 -3.18 -0.08 0.44
N ALA A 269 -2.18 -0.97 0.32
CA ALA A 269 -0.78 -0.60 0.17
C ALA A 269 -0.48 0.28 -1.07
N LEU A 270 -1.38 0.30 -2.06
CA LEU A 270 -1.31 1.13 -3.27
C LEU A 270 -2.15 2.41 -3.19
N ASN A 271 -2.51 2.83 -1.98
CA ASN A 271 -3.35 4.00 -1.70
C ASN A 271 -4.75 3.94 -2.34
N TYR A 272 -5.36 2.75 -2.34
CA TYR A 272 -6.76 2.55 -2.65
C TYR A 272 -7.57 2.22 -1.39
N GLN A 273 -8.87 2.49 -1.44
CA GLN A 273 -9.88 2.00 -0.52
C GLN A 273 -10.52 0.75 -1.14
N ALA A 274 -10.24 -0.41 -0.55
CA ALA A 274 -10.79 -1.68 -1.00
C ALA A 274 -12.23 -1.87 -0.49
N SER A 275 -13.13 -2.30 -1.36
CA SER A 275 -14.40 -2.94 -1.01
C SER A 275 -14.41 -4.37 -1.55
N THR A 276 -14.88 -5.33 -0.77
CA THR A 276 -14.91 -6.75 -1.17
C THR A 276 -16.34 -7.25 -1.22
N VAL A 277 -16.69 -7.97 -2.29
CA VAL A 277 -18.02 -8.56 -2.45
C VAL A 277 -17.93 -9.96 -3.05
N SER A 278 -18.90 -10.81 -2.72
CA SER A 278 -19.10 -12.07 -3.44
C SER A 278 -19.73 -11.77 -4.81
N PHE A 279 -19.25 -12.46 -5.85
CA PHE A 279 -19.87 -12.40 -7.18
C PHE A 279 -21.34 -12.84 -7.14
N ASP A 280 -21.68 -13.76 -6.24
CA ASP A 280 -23.02 -14.29 -6.10
C ASP A 280 -24.00 -13.22 -5.57
N GLU A 281 -23.53 -12.33 -4.71
CA GLU A 281 -24.29 -11.23 -4.08
C GLU A 281 -24.34 -9.95 -4.93
N GLN A 282 -23.32 -9.72 -5.78
CA GLN A 282 -23.19 -8.49 -6.56
C GLN A 282 -24.29 -8.29 -7.63
N VAL A 283 -25.10 -9.32 -7.91
CA VAL A 283 -26.17 -9.28 -8.92
C VAL A 283 -27.33 -8.34 -8.58
N LEU A 284 -27.40 -7.77 -7.38
CA LEU A 284 -28.45 -6.81 -7.04
C LEU A 284 -28.32 -5.42 -7.71
N HIS A 285 -27.24 -5.13 -8.46
CA HIS A 285 -27.02 -3.81 -9.08
C HIS A 285 -26.72 -3.81 -10.60
N LEU A 286 -26.97 -4.92 -11.31
CA LEU A 286 -26.69 -5.02 -12.75
C LEU A 286 -27.79 -4.40 -13.62
N ASP A 287 -28.02 -3.09 -13.49
CA ASP A 287 -28.58 -2.32 -14.60
C ASP A 287 -27.38 -1.78 -15.40
N GLY A 288 -27.06 -2.44 -16.52
CA GLY A 288 -25.93 -2.15 -17.42
C GLY A 288 -25.95 -0.78 -18.12
N LYS A 289 -26.58 0.23 -17.50
CA LYS A 289 -26.69 1.62 -17.95
C LYS A 289 -25.93 2.61 -17.09
N GLN A 290 -25.37 2.19 -15.95
CA GLN A 290 -24.61 3.10 -15.10
C GLN A 290 -23.14 3.21 -15.58
N PRO A 291 -22.59 4.43 -15.67
CA PRO A 291 -21.17 4.61 -15.92
C PRO A 291 -20.35 3.92 -14.82
N PRO A 292 -19.11 3.46 -15.12
CA PRO A 292 -18.29 2.83 -14.11
C PRO A 292 -18.06 3.79 -12.94
N SER A 293 -18.25 3.31 -11.72
CA SER A 293 -18.08 4.08 -10.48
C SER A 293 -16.66 3.98 -9.91
N HIS A 294 -15.96 2.88 -10.19
CA HIS A 294 -14.60 2.60 -9.74
C HIS A 294 -13.95 1.49 -10.59
N PRO A 295 -12.61 1.36 -10.60
CA PRO A 295 -11.95 0.17 -11.13
C PRO A 295 -12.32 -1.08 -10.31
N GLU A 296 -12.30 -2.24 -10.97
CA GLU A 296 -12.65 -3.52 -10.34
C GLU A 296 -11.64 -4.62 -10.69
N VAL A 297 -11.44 -5.56 -9.76
CA VAL A 297 -10.71 -6.81 -9.98
C VAL A 297 -11.63 -7.98 -9.63
N LEU A 298 -11.87 -8.85 -10.61
CA LEU A 298 -12.60 -10.10 -10.44
C LEU A 298 -11.62 -11.24 -10.22
N ILE A 299 -11.69 -11.89 -9.06
CA ILE A 299 -10.88 -13.05 -8.68
C ILE A 299 -11.76 -14.30 -8.85
N VAL A 300 -11.35 -15.23 -9.72
CA VAL A 300 -12.16 -16.39 -10.09
C VAL A 300 -11.49 -17.69 -9.68
N ASP A 301 -12.22 -18.52 -8.95
CA ASP A 301 -11.91 -19.95 -8.80
C ASP A 301 -12.48 -20.72 -9.99
N ARG A 302 -11.67 -21.54 -10.66
CA ARG A 302 -12.17 -22.37 -11.77
C ARG A 302 -13.15 -23.44 -11.30
N TRP A 303 -13.05 -23.90 -10.04
CA TRP A 303 -14.01 -24.85 -9.49
C TRP A 303 -15.43 -24.27 -9.43
N ALA A 304 -15.57 -22.94 -9.39
CA ALA A 304 -16.86 -22.23 -9.46
C ALA A 304 -17.62 -22.52 -10.76
N LEU A 305 -16.92 -22.91 -11.83
CA LEU A 305 -17.51 -23.19 -13.13
C LEU A 305 -18.25 -24.53 -13.20
N HIS A 306 -18.15 -25.39 -12.18
CA HIS A 306 -18.97 -26.61 -12.13
C HIS A 306 -20.46 -26.32 -11.92
N ASP A 307 -20.78 -25.19 -11.31
CA ASP A 307 -22.15 -24.70 -11.18
C ASP A 307 -22.60 -24.03 -12.49
N GLU A 308 -23.69 -24.52 -13.07
CA GLU A 308 -24.19 -24.04 -14.37
C GLU A 308 -24.72 -22.61 -14.29
N ASP A 309 -25.40 -22.24 -13.20
CA ASP A 309 -25.96 -20.90 -13.02
C ASP A 309 -24.86 -19.84 -12.89
N ARG A 310 -23.83 -20.12 -12.10
CA ARG A 310 -22.66 -19.25 -11.95
C ARG A 310 -21.88 -19.15 -13.26
N ARG A 311 -21.76 -20.24 -14.02
CA ARG A 311 -21.15 -20.23 -15.36
C ARG A 311 -21.92 -19.31 -16.31
N ASN A 312 -23.25 -19.42 -16.35
CA ASN A 312 -24.10 -18.58 -17.19
C ASN A 312 -23.99 -17.09 -16.81
N ARG A 313 -23.94 -16.78 -15.51
CA ARG A 313 -23.74 -15.41 -15.01
C ARG A 313 -22.37 -14.84 -15.37
N LEU A 314 -21.31 -15.64 -15.26
CA LEU A 314 -19.95 -15.21 -15.67
C LEU A 314 -19.87 -14.98 -17.19
N ALA A 315 -20.55 -15.81 -18.00
CA ALA A 315 -20.64 -15.61 -19.44
C ALA A 315 -21.40 -14.33 -19.80
N ALA A 316 -22.52 -14.04 -19.12
CA ALA A 316 -23.25 -12.79 -19.28
C ALA A 316 -22.38 -11.57 -18.91
N PHE A 317 -21.63 -11.66 -17.81
CA PHE A 317 -20.68 -10.63 -17.40
C PHE A 317 -19.56 -10.40 -18.44
N ASP A 318 -19.01 -11.47 -19.02
CA ASP A 318 -17.99 -11.37 -20.09
C ASP A 318 -18.54 -10.65 -21.34
N ALA A 319 -19.79 -10.97 -21.71
CA ALA A 319 -20.48 -10.41 -22.87
C ALA A 319 -20.78 -8.90 -22.75
N GLU A 320 -20.95 -8.38 -21.54
CA GLU A 320 -21.15 -6.94 -21.31
C GLU A 320 -19.92 -6.09 -21.65
N HIS A 321 -18.74 -6.71 -21.79
CA HIS A 321 -17.49 -6.07 -22.17
C HIS A 321 -17.15 -4.83 -21.32
N ARG A 322 -16.81 -5.07 -20.04
CA ARG A 322 -16.42 -4.01 -19.08
C ARG A 322 -14.89 -3.86 -18.97
N PRO A 323 -14.19 -3.10 -19.83
CA PRO A 323 -12.72 -3.08 -19.89
C PRO A 323 -12.02 -2.60 -18.60
N TRP A 324 -12.74 -1.88 -17.73
CA TRP A 324 -12.25 -1.45 -16.41
C TRP A 324 -12.28 -2.54 -15.33
N VAL A 325 -12.79 -3.73 -15.64
CA VAL A 325 -12.73 -4.90 -14.77
C VAL A 325 -11.64 -5.85 -15.25
N SER A 326 -10.62 -6.07 -14.44
CA SER A 326 -9.56 -7.05 -14.74
C SER A 326 -9.79 -8.38 -14.04
N VAL A 327 -9.45 -9.49 -14.68
CA VAL A 327 -9.63 -10.85 -14.14
C VAL A 327 -8.30 -11.43 -13.66
N ILE A 328 -8.32 -12.07 -12.49
CA ILE A 328 -7.21 -12.87 -11.96
C ILE A 328 -7.75 -14.24 -11.60
N VAL A 329 -6.99 -15.28 -11.96
CA VAL A 329 -7.37 -16.68 -11.71
C VAL A 329 -6.27 -17.34 -10.88
N PRO A 330 -6.40 -17.37 -9.55
CA PRO A 330 -5.54 -18.18 -8.69
C PRO A 330 -5.60 -19.66 -9.09
N TRP A 331 -4.45 -20.31 -9.16
CA TRP A 331 -4.37 -21.71 -9.57
C TRP A 331 -3.19 -22.44 -8.93
N ASN A 332 -3.40 -22.99 -7.74
CA ASN A 332 -2.37 -23.71 -7.02
C ASN A 332 -2.07 -25.08 -7.67
N ARG A 333 -0.86 -25.24 -8.19
CA ARG A 333 -0.41 -26.49 -8.86
C ARG A 333 0.03 -27.59 -7.89
N ASP A 334 0.20 -27.24 -6.61
CA ASP A 334 0.51 -28.20 -5.56
C ASP A 334 -0.75 -28.91 -5.04
N ASP A 335 -1.94 -28.38 -5.32
CA ASP A 335 -3.21 -29.10 -5.13
C ASP A 335 -3.38 -30.16 -6.21
N HIS A 336 -3.30 -31.43 -5.81
CA HIS A 336 -3.41 -32.58 -6.71
C HIS A 336 -4.74 -32.63 -7.48
N GLN A 337 -5.86 -32.22 -6.87
CA GLN A 337 -7.17 -32.23 -7.53
C GLN A 337 -7.24 -31.14 -8.59
N SER A 338 -6.77 -29.94 -8.26
CA SER A 338 -6.68 -28.83 -9.22
C SER A 338 -5.74 -29.18 -10.37
N ARG A 339 -4.56 -29.74 -10.10
CA ARG A 339 -3.63 -30.20 -11.15
C ARG A 339 -4.25 -31.25 -12.08
N ALA A 340 -5.01 -32.20 -11.53
CA ALA A 340 -5.67 -33.24 -12.33
C ALA A 340 -6.78 -32.66 -13.23
N ALA A 341 -7.50 -31.63 -12.77
CA ALA A 341 -8.59 -30.99 -13.48
C ALA A 341 -8.17 -29.79 -14.34
N GLU A 342 -6.87 -29.44 -14.41
CA GLU A 342 -6.37 -28.20 -15.03
C GLU A 342 -6.84 -28.00 -16.46
N ASN A 343 -6.76 -29.03 -17.30
CA ASN A 343 -7.15 -28.91 -18.71
C ASN A 343 -8.66 -28.71 -18.89
N ASP A 344 -9.49 -29.49 -18.17
CA ASP A 344 -10.95 -29.38 -18.25
C ASP A 344 -11.45 -28.04 -17.73
N LEU A 345 -10.95 -27.61 -16.57
CA LEU A 345 -11.34 -26.35 -15.95
C LEU A 345 -10.78 -25.12 -16.68
N ALA A 346 -9.60 -25.22 -17.30
CA ALA A 346 -9.09 -24.16 -18.17
C ALA A 346 -9.93 -24.02 -19.44
N ALA A 347 -10.31 -25.13 -20.09
CA ALA A 347 -11.18 -25.12 -21.26
C ALA A 347 -12.56 -24.53 -20.93
N LYS A 348 -13.18 -24.97 -19.82
CA LYS A 348 -14.45 -24.40 -19.34
C LYS A 348 -14.36 -22.90 -19.09
N LEU A 349 -13.26 -22.41 -18.52
CA LEU A 349 -13.05 -20.98 -18.31
C LEU A 349 -12.90 -20.23 -19.64
N GLU A 350 -12.17 -20.78 -20.60
CA GLU A 350 -12.00 -20.21 -21.94
C GLU A 350 -13.32 -20.13 -22.73
N ASP A 351 -14.17 -21.15 -22.59
CA ASP A 351 -15.50 -21.16 -23.19
C ASP A 351 -16.45 -20.17 -22.50
N THR A 352 -16.31 -19.98 -21.19
CA THR A 352 -17.20 -19.12 -20.38
C THR A 352 -16.84 -17.63 -20.51
N MET A 353 -15.55 -17.29 -20.49
CA MET A 353 -15.08 -15.89 -20.43
C MET A 353 -14.01 -15.55 -21.50
N PRO A 354 -14.26 -15.84 -22.79
CA PRO A 354 -13.25 -15.68 -23.83
C PRO A 354 -12.75 -14.25 -24.02
N ALA A 355 -13.61 -13.23 -23.80
CA ALA A 355 -13.20 -11.84 -23.97
C ALA A 355 -12.20 -11.44 -22.89
N LYS A 356 -12.52 -11.71 -21.62
CA LYS A 356 -11.67 -11.36 -20.48
C LYS A 356 -10.32 -12.06 -20.47
N LEU A 357 -10.25 -13.30 -20.94
CA LEU A 357 -8.96 -14.03 -21.01
C LEU A 357 -8.01 -13.51 -22.10
N ARG A 358 -8.55 -12.84 -23.13
CA ARG A 358 -7.75 -12.27 -24.24
C ARG A 358 -7.48 -10.77 -24.06
N GLU A 359 -8.27 -10.11 -23.22
CA GLU A 359 -8.21 -8.67 -22.95
C GLU A 359 -6.95 -8.25 -22.16
N GLY A 360 -6.54 -6.99 -22.35
CA GLY A 360 -5.56 -6.33 -21.49
C GLY A 360 -4.10 -6.50 -21.91
N ARG A 361 -3.19 -6.25 -20.97
CA ARG A 361 -1.74 -6.38 -21.17
C ARG A 361 -1.28 -7.82 -21.01
N ALA A 362 -0.03 -8.11 -21.38
CA ALA A 362 0.56 -9.45 -21.23
C ALA A 362 0.46 -9.97 -19.79
N THR A 363 0.72 -9.11 -18.78
CA THR A 363 0.58 -9.47 -17.37
C THR A 363 -0.85 -9.82 -16.97
N SER A 364 -1.85 -9.02 -17.39
CA SER A 364 -3.26 -9.29 -17.11
C SER A 364 -3.71 -10.62 -17.72
N ARG A 365 -3.31 -10.89 -18.98
CA ARG A 365 -3.57 -12.18 -19.62
C ARG A 365 -2.90 -13.34 -18.90
N ALA A 366 -1.66 -13.16 -18.43
CA ALA A 366 -0.96 -14.19 -17.65
C ALA A 366 -1.68 -14.47 -16.31
N ALA A 367 -2.13 -13.43 -15.62
CA ALA A 367 -2.90 -13.55 -14.38
C ALA A 367 -4.23 -14.29 -14.58
N ALA A 368 -4.90 -14.05 -15.72
CA ALA A 368 -6.14 -14.74 -16.09
C ALA A 368 -5.91 -16.22 -16.48
N LYS A 369 -4.70 -16.58 -16.91
CA LYS A 369 -4.32 -17.96 -17.26
C LYS A 369 -3.92 -18.84 -16.07
N GLY A 370 -3.77 -18.28 -14.87
CA GLY A 370 -3.38 -19.02 -13.68
C GLY A 370 -2.23 -18.37 -12.92
N VAL A 371 -2.47 -18.06 -11.64
CA VAL A 371 -1.46 -17.56 -10.71
C VAL A 371 -1.06 -18.69 -9.76
N PRO A 372 0.18 -19.19 -9.82
CA PRO A 372 0.52 -20.47 -9.20
C PRO A 372 0.72 -20.44 -7.68
N SER A 373 1.07 -19.28 -7.12
CA SER A 373 1.38 -19.15 -5.70
C SER A 373 0.98 -17.80 -5.13
N MET A 374 0.97 -17.72 -3.80
CA MET A 374 0.73 -16.49 -3.04
C MET A 374 1.73 -15.38 -3.40
N GLU A 375 3.00 -15.72 -3.61
CA GLU A 375 4.06 -14.77 -3.99
C GLU A 375 3.85 -14.25 -5.42
N ALA A 376 3.47 -15.14 -6.34
CA ALA A 376 3.12 -14.76 -7.71
C ALA A 376 1.88 -13.86 -7.72
N PHE A 377 0.91 -14.10 -6.85
CA PHE A 377 -0.27 -13.25 -6.67
C PHE A 377 0.11 -11.85 -6.18
N GLY A 378 0.95 -11.75 -5.16
CA GLY A 378 1.48 -10.47 -4.68
C GLY A 378 2.25 -9.69 -5.76
N ALA A 379 2.99 -10.38 -6.63
CA ALA A 379 3.75 -9.75 -7.72
C ALA A 379 2.87 -9.27 -8.90
N VAL A 380 1.77 -9.97 -9.18
CA VAL A 380 0.93 -9.71 -10.37
C VAL A 380 -0.22 -8.74 -10.09
N LEU A 381 -0.87 -8.83 -8.92
CA LEU A 381 -2.03 -8.02 -8.56
C LEU A 381 -1.82 -6.50 -8.75
N PRO A 382 -0.66 -5.90 -8.42
CA PRO A 382 -0.47 -4.46 -8.56
C PRO A 382 -0.50 -3.99 -10.02
N GLN A 383 0.11 -4.76 -10.91
CA GLN A 383 0.09 -4.49 -12.34
C GLN A 383 -1.34 -4.63 -12.90
N VAL A 384 -2.11 -5.56 -12.35
CA VAL A 384 -3.53 -5.73 -12.71
C VAL A 384 -4.38 -4.57 -12.20
N ILE A 385 -4.16 -4.10 -10.98
CA ILE A 385 -4.80 -2.91 -10.40
C ILE A 385 -4.53 -1.67 -11.26
N GLU A 386 -3.29 -1.45 -11.65
CA GLU A 386 -2.93 -0.32 -12.52
C GLU A 386 -3.60 -0.43 -13.89
N ALA A 387 -3.67 -1.62 -14.47
CA ALA A 387 -4.36 -1.85 -15.73
C ALA A 387 -5.86 -1.54 -15.61
N ALA A 388 -6.53 -2.04 -14.56
CA ALA A 388 -7.94 -1.76 -14.29
C ALA A 388 -8.18 -0.25 -14.09
N ALA A 389 -7.35 0.42 -13.28
CA ALA A 389 -7.44 1.85 -13.04
C ALA A 389 -7.22 2.69 -14.31
N GLN A 390 -6.29 2.30 -15.17
CA GLN A 390 -6.06 2.99 -16.44
C GLN A 390 -7.23 2.81 -17.41
N GLN A 391 -7.86 1.63 -17.45
CA GLN A 391 -9.06 1.42 -18.25
C GLN A 391 -10.24 2.19 -17.67
N TYR A 392 -10.42 2.17 -16.36
CA TYR A 392 -11.42 2.99 -15.68
C TYR A 392 -11.29 4.47 -16.09
N LEU A 393 -10.10 5.06 -16.02
CA LEU A 393 -9.88 6.47 -16.40
C LEU A 393 -10.20 6.78 -17.88
N LYS A 394 -10.07 5.79 -18.78
CA LYS A 394 -10.42 5.97 -20.20
C LYS A 394 -11.93 5.90 -20.47
N HIS A 395 -12.66 5.18 -19.62
CA HIS A 395 -14.09 4.88 -19.81
C HIS A 395 -15.01 5.60 -18.83
N ALA A 396 -14.46 6.18 -17.76
CA ALA A 396 -15.20 7.01 -16.83
C ALA A 396 -15.65 8.30 -17.49
N ALA A 397 -16.86 8.75 -17.17
CA ALA A 397 -17.38 10.01 -17.66
C ALA A 397 -16.59 11.18 -17.03
N VAL A 398 -16.05 12.05 -17.88
CA VAL A 398 -15.32 13.25 -17.47
C VAL A 398 -16.28 14.44 -17.51
N TYR A 399 -16.36 15.21 -16.41
CA TYR A 399 -17.15 16.44 -16.36
C TYR A 399 -16.25 17.68 -16.12
N PRO A 400 -16.46 18.80 -16.84
CA PRO A 400 -17.40 18.96 -17.95
C PRO A 400 -16.95 18.17 -19.20
N PRO A 401 -17.88 17.72 -20.03
CA PRO A 401 -17.54 17.10 -21.31
C PRO A 401 -16.70 18.06 -22.15
N ALA A 402 -15.72 17.53 -22.89
CA ALA A 402 -14.87 18.33 -23.76
C ALA A 402 -15.74 19.22 -24.67
N PRO A 403 -15.45 20.54 -24.77
CA PRO A 403 -16.22 21.40 -25.65
C PRO A 403 -16.08 20.90 -27.10
N PRO A 404 -17.13 21.00 -27.93
CA PRO A 404 -17.05 20.64 -29.34
C PRO A 404 -15.89 21.40 -30.01
N PRO A 405 -15.19 20.79 -30.99
CA PRO A 405 -14.06 21.42 -31.65
C PRO A 405 -14.53 22.73 -32.31
N GLY A 406 -14.16 23.87 -31.72
CA GLY A 406 -14.56 25.22 -32.15
C GLY A 406 -15.05 26.15 -31.05
N GLY A 407 -15.32 25.68 -29.83
CA GLY A 407 -15.77 26.52 -28.71
C GLY A 407 -14.63 27.14 -27.90
N GLY A 408 -14.25 28.38 -28.22
CA GLY A 408 -13.35 29.18 -27.38
C GLY A 408 -14.05 29.66 -26.11
N GLY A 409 -13.78 29.03 -24.98
CA GLY A 409 -14.26 29.47 -23.66
C GLY A 409 -13.38 28.87 -22.57
N HIS A 410 -13.03 29.69 -21.57
CA HIS A 410 -12.17 29.33 -20.45
C HIS A 410 -12.60 28.01 -19.79
N SER A 411 -11.79 26.96 -19.98
CA SER A 411 -12.08 25.61 -19.50
C SER A 411 -11.71 25.46 -18.02
N GLU A 412 -12.70 25.15 -17.19
CA GLU A 412 -12.50 24.59 -15.84
C GLU A 412 -11.79 23.23 -15.96
N ARG A 413 -10.91 22.89 -15.02
CA ARG A 413 -10.15 21.63 -15.06
C ARG A 413 -11.10 20.43 -14.95
N PRO A 414 -11.02 19.42 -15.83
CA PRO A 414 -11.93 18.28 -15.80
C PRO A 414 -11.80 17.49 -14.50
N ARG A 415 -12.94 17.09 -13.92
CA ARG A 415 -13.07 16.21 -12.75
C ARG A 415 -13.81 14.93 -13.16
N LEU A 416 -13.45 13.81 -12.55
CA LEU A 416 -14.14 12.53 -12.69
C LEU A 416 -15.26 12.47 -11.64
N GLU A 417 -16.51 12.15 -12.04
CA GLU A 417 -17.62 11.94 -11.09
C GLU A 417 -17.86 10.45 -10.79
N GLY A 418 -17.94 10.17 -9.49
CA GLY A 418 -18.52 9.04 -8.74
C GLY A 418 -18.90 9.61 -7.35
N PRO A 419 -19.58 8.92 -6.40
CA PRO A 419 -20.27 9.57 -5.27
C PRO A 419 -19.30 10.28 -4.31
N MET A 420 -18.96 11.51 -4.67
CA MET A 420 -18.10 12.45 -3.96
C MET A 420 -18.98 13.61 -3.53
N ALA A 421 -20.04 13.31 -2.75
CA ALA A 421 -20.89 14.30 -2.10
C ALA A 421 -21.67 13.67 -0.94
N GLY A 422 -20.97 13.02 0.00
CA GLY A 422 -21.54 12.58 1.27
C GLY A 422 -21.30 13.61 2.37
N GLY A 423 -22.12 14.66 2.41
CA GLY A 423 -22.48 15.41 3.61
C GLY A 423 -21.38 16.02 4.49
N TYR A 424 -20.69 17.06 4.02
CA TYR A 424 -20.25 18.11 4.94
C TYR A 424 -21.43 19.04 5.18
N GLY A 425 -22.12 18.86 6.31
CA GLY A 425 -23.03 19.87 6.82
C GLY A 425 -22.26 21.18 6.95
N THR A 426 -22.54 22.14 6.06
CA THR A 426 -22.14 23.53 6.21
C THR A 426 -22.81 24.08 7.46
N THR A 427 -22.16 23.96 8.61
CA THR A 427 -22.40 24.86 9.71
C THR A 427 -21.86 26.22 9.29
N HIS A 428 -22.75 27.04 8.75
CA HIS A 428 -22.56 28.48 8.71
C HIS A 428 -22.31 28.97 10.13
N TYR A 429 -21.04 29.23 10.44
CA TYR A 429 -20.68 30.03 11.61
C TYR A 429 -20.96 31.49 11.25
N SER A 430 -22.16 31.94 11.59
CA SER A 430 -22.49 33.36 11.65
C SER A 430 -21.84 33.94 12.92
N PRO A 431 -21.03 35.01 12.82
CA PRO A 431 -20.56 35.70 14.02
C PRO A 431 -21.79 36.37 14.67
N GLY A 432 -22.22 35.83 15.80
CA GLY A 432 -23.24 36.47 16.63
C GLY A 432 -22.71 37.81 17.10
N MET A 433 -23.32 38.89 16.60
CA MET A 433 -23.38 40.19 17.27
C MET A 433 -23.63 39.94 18.75
N ARG A 434 -22.63 40.21 19.58
CA ARG A 434 -22.88 40.37 21.01
C ARG A 434 -23.49 41.73 21.20
N ASP A 435 -24.74 41.69 21.59
CA ASP A 435 -25.53 42.80 22.08
C ASP A 435 -24.75 43.63 23.10
N PHE A 436 -24.83 44.93 22.88
CA PHE A 436 -24.66 45.95 23.89
C PHE A 436 -25.66 45.69 25.02
N ALA A 437 -25.17 45.67 26.25
CA ALA A 437 -25.97 45.81 27.46
C ALA A 437 -25.28 46.82 28.40
N PRO A 438 -26.04 47.51 29.25
CA PRO A 438 -26.06 48.97 29.28
C PRO A 438 -25.23 49.59 30.40
N ASP A 439 -25.12 50.92 30.29
CA ASP A 439 -24.71 51.89 31.29
C ASP A 439 -24.94 51.43 32.74
N THR A 440 -23.86 51.40 33.51
CA THR A 440 -23.94 51.53 34.96
C THR A 440 -23.03 52.68 35.38
N GLU A 441 -23.70 53.61 36.04
CA GLU A 441 -23.31 54.91 36.55
C GLU A 441 -21.96 54.92 37.29
N ASP A 442 -21.14 55.91 36.93
CA ASP A 442 -20.00 56.38 37.70
C ASP A 442 -20.37 57.79 38.22
N THR A 443 -20.82 57.84 39.47
CA THR A 443 -20.98 59.02 40.35
C THR A 443 -21.17 58.47 41.77
N ASP A 444 -20.54 58.93 42.84
CA ASP A 444 -19.68 60.09 43.06
C ASP A 444 -18.98 59.91 44.43
N ASP A 445 -18.11 60.87 44.71
CA ASP A 445 -17.82 61.48 46.00
C ASP A 445 -16.49 61.14 46.69
N SER A 446 -15.52 61.94 46.28
CA SER A 446 -14.74 62.73 47.24
C SER A 446 -15.19 64.21 47.21
N GLN A 447 -15.62 64.69 48.38
CA GLN A 447 -15.66 66.09 48.87
C GLN A 447 -16.87 66.97 48.43
N SER A 448 -17.89 67.19 49.27
CA SER A 448 -17.90 68.13 50.41
C SER A 448 -19.32 68.25 50.99
#